data_AF-A0AAT9GCV7-F1
#
_entry.id   AF-A0AAT9GCV7-F1
#
_cell.length_a   1.000
_cell.length_b   1.000
_cell.length_c   1.000
_cell.angle_alpha   90.00
_cell.angle_beta   90.00
_cell.angle_gamma   90.00
#
_symmetry.space_group_name_H-M   'P 1'
#
loop_
_entity.id
_entity.type
_entity.pdbx_description
1 polymer ?
#
loop_
_entity_poly.entity_id
_entity_poly.type
_entity_poly.pdbx_seq_one_letter_code
_entity_poly.pdbx_strand_id
1 'polypeptide(L)'
;MFPIEISNITKKILHKDPNNWKIIVAATKTGGYRQVVLKENKMVFTRLTSFTNDNLPGIIAGGIYQEVQDTIRSLTKFGFEKNNPIDLCIIVSEDIKASLSVINFSENSVNILTPYELGKLLGAELAISEKDNFCDTIILFHSFKNKLAAIFNTKETKEFYLFNYLYLNSPRIFLYFALVLVIINTLCLLNLYSNFNVADNLSAKQNTLNNQLTKLSQSYNVKKIDEIYDFININNILSKIEYSPLTQVKYVEKLKIPGIELRSFEWNYNEAKSYITTTLKFNFQSGKNISHQYEKLRKNLNDNFRTYDINISSLLAAKEQNLSIDVEIGEAM
;
A
#
# COMPACT_ATOMS: atom_id res chain seq x y z
N MET A 1 35.73 -46.01 -5.90
CA MET A 1 34.54 -45.14 -5.90
C MET A 1 33.33 -45.98 -6.32
N PHE A 2 32.87 -46.85 -5.42
CA PHE A 2 31.77 -47.80 -5.68
C PHE A 2 30.96 -48.21 -4.43
N PRO A 3 31.46 -48.14 -3.18
CA PRO A 3 30.66 -48.56 -2.02
C PRO A 3 29.38 -47.74 -1.82
N ILE A 4 29.45 -46.44 -2.10
CA ILE A 4 28.30 -45.52 -1.95
C ILE A 4 27.25 -45.83 -3.03
N GLU A 5 27.70 -46.06 -4.25
CA GLU A 5 26.89 -46.41 -5.41
C GLU A 5 26.18 -47.75 -5.20
N ILE A 6 26.93 -48.75 -4.71
CA ILE A 6 26.41 -50.07 -4.35
C ILE A 6 25.42 -49.98 -3.18
N SER A 7 25.67 -49.11 -2.18
CA SER A 7 24.71 -48.87 -1.09
C SER A 7 23.36 -48.37 -1.61
N ASN A 8 23.36 -47.45 -2.58
CA ASN A 8 22.12 -46.95 -3.18
C ASN A 8 21.36 -48.06 -3.93
N ILE A 9 22.07 -48.93 -4.64
CA ILE A 9 21.46 -50.09 -5.32
C ILE A 9 20.86 -51.06 -4.29
N THR A 10 21.60 -51.32 -3.20
CA THR A 10 21.18 -52.21 -2.11
C THR A 10 19.87 -51.74 -1.49
N LYS A 11 19.73 -50.44 -1.22
CA LYS A 11 18.51 -49.86 -0.66
C LYS A 11 17.29 -50.07 -1.57
N LYS A 12 17.50 -50.09 -2.89
CA LYS A 12 16.42 -50.26 -3.88
C LYS A 12 16.01 -51.72 -4.02
N ILE A 13 16.97 -52.64 -4.02
CA ILE A 13 16.72 -54.08 -4.22
C ILE A 13 16.24 -54.73 -2.92
N LEU A 14 16.94 -54.48 -1.82
CA LEU A 14 16.64 -55.04 -0.50
C LEU A 14 15.80 -54.05 0.31
N HIS A 15 14.57 -53.78 -0.14
CA HIS A 15 13.67 -52.79 0.47
C HIS A 15 12.65 -53.37 1.46
N LYS A 16 12.57 -54.71 1.60
CA LYS A 16 11.50 -55.40 2.34
C LYS A 16 11.36 -54.93 3.78
N ASP A 17 12.44 -55.00 4.57
CA ASP A 17 12.43 -54.56 5.96
C ASP A 17 13.60 -53.58 6.21
N PRO A 18 13.36 -52.37 6.73
CA PRO A 18 14.42 -51.43 7.09
C PRO A 18 15.28 -51.92 8.28
N ASN A 19 14.73 -52.75 9.17
CA ASN A 19 15.42 -53.24 10.35
C ASN A 19 16.33 -54.43 10.07
N ASN A 20 16.19 -55.12 8.93
CA ASN A 20 17.09 -56.22 8.60
C ASN A 20 18.51 -55.74 8.29
N TRP A 21 19.49 -56.58 8.59
CA TRP A 21 20.85 -56.40 8.09
C TRP A 21 20.87 -56.75 6.61
N LYS A 22 21.38 -55.85 5.78
CA LYS A 22 21.39 -56.03 4.32
C LYS A 22 22.83 -56.16 3.87
N ILE A 23 23.17 -57.29 3.27
CA ILE A 23 24.50 -57.57 2.76
C ILE A 23 24.39 -57.69 1.25
N ILE A 24 25.18 -56.90 0.53
CA ILE A 24 25.35 -57.09 -0.91
C ILE A 24 26.80 -57.47 -1.20
N VAL A 25 27.00 -58.44 -2.08
CA VAL A 25 28.29 -58.83 -2.64
C VAL A 25 28.22 -58.68 -4.13
N ALA A 26 29.11 -57.89 -4.72
CA ALA A 26 29.07 -57.57 -6.15
C ALA A 26 30.42 -57.80 -6.81
N ALA A 27 30.46 -58.64 -7.85
CA ALA A 27 31.66 -58.89 -8.64
C ALA A 27 31.97 -57.69 -9.55
N THR A 28 33.10 -57.04 -9.32
CA THR A 28 33.54 -55.87 -10.08
C THR A 28 34.91 -56.10 -10.72
N LYS A 29 35.01 -55.76 -12.00
CA LYS A 29 36.25 -55.87 -12.79
C LYS A 29 37.38 -55.06 -12.18
N THR A 30 37.05 -53.92 -11.56
CA THR A 30 38.00 -52.95 -11.01
C THR A 30 38.42 -53.20 -9.55
N GLY A 31 38.33 -54.42 -9.03
CA GLY A 31 38.83 -54.70 -7.67
C GLY A 31 38.39 -56.01 -7.03
N GLY A 32 37.63 -56.86 -7.72
CA GLY A 32 37.16 -58.12 -7.14
C GLY A 32 35.74 -58.04 -6.61
N TYR A 33 35.46 -58.80 -5.56
CA TYR A 33 34.19 -58.81 -4.84
C TYR A 33 34.11 -57.63 -3.88
N ARG A 34 33.14 -56.75 -4.13
CA ARG A 34 32.82 -55.64 -3.24
C ARG A 34 31.65 -56.02 -2.36
N GLN A 35 31.86 -55.91 -1.05
CA GLN A 35 30.82 -56.14 -0.05
C GLN A 35 30.41 -54.81 0.58
N VAL A 36 29.11 -54.59 0.69
CA VAL A 36 28.54 -53.45 1.41
C VAL A 36 27.45 -53.97 2.34
N VAL A 37 27.53 -53.57 3.61
CA VAL A 37 26.57 -53.94 4.64
C VAL A 37 25.83 -52.70 5.11
N LEU A 38 24.51 -52.78 5.09
CA LEU A 38 23.61 -51.75 5.59
C LEU A 38 22.81 -52.25 6.79
N LYS A 39 22.52 -51.34 7.72
CA LYS A 39 21.53 -51.50 8.80
C LYS A 39 20.72 -50.21 8.86
N GLU A 40 19.40 -50.30 8.91
CA GLU A 40 18.51 -49.12 8.90
C GLU A 40 18.81 -48.17 7.73
N ASN A 41 19.13 -48.74 6.56
CA ASN A 41 19.55 -48.01 5.35
C ASN A 41 20.80 -47.11 5.54
N LYS A 42 21.58 -47.30 6.59
CA LYS A 42 22.90 -46.68 6.79
C LYS A 42 24.00 -47.70 6.51
N MET A 43 25.07 -47.26 5.86
CA MET A 43 26.24 -48.10 5.61
C MET A 43 27.02 -48.29 6.90
N VAL A 44 27.23 -49.54 7.29
CA VAL A 44 27.94 -49.91 8.53
C VAL A 44 29.32 -50.47 8.22
N PHE A 45 29.42 -51.29 7.18
CA PHE A 45 30.66 -51.99 6.86
C PHE A 45 30.82 -52.15 5.35
N THR A 46 32.06 -52.08 4.89
CA THR A 46 32.42 -52.33 3.49
C THR A 46 33.71 -53.12 3.43
N ARG A 47 33.80 -54.06 2.49
CA ARG A 47 35.00 -54.87 2.26
C ARG A 47 35.26 -55.02 0.77
N LEU A 48 36.53 -55.09 0.40
CA LEU A 48 36.97 -55.40 -0.95
C LEU A 48 37.83 -56.64 -0.89
N THR A 49 37.50 -57.63 -1.71
CA THR A 49 38.17 -58.93 -1.73
C THR A 49 38.58 -59.21 -3.16
N SER A 50 39.89 -59.34 -3.40
CA SER A 50 40.42 -59.63 -4.74
C SER A 50 39.90 -60.97 -5.25
N PHE A 51 39.80 -61.11 -6.58
CA PHE A 51 39.55 -62.41 -7.18
C PHE A 51 40.70 -63.37 -6.86
N THR A 52 40.37 -64.63 -6.64
CA THR A 52 41.34 -65.72 -6.56
C THR A 52 41.92 -65.99 -7.95
N ASN A 53 43.13 -66.54 -8.02
CA ASN A 53 43.74 -66.99 -9.29
C ASN A 53 43.11 -68.29 -9.82
N ASP A 54 42.17 -68.87 -9.07
CA ASP A 54 41.43 -70.06 -9.46
C ASP A 54 40.39 -69.75 -10.52
N ASN A 55 40.33 -70.56 -11.57
CA ASN A 55 39.38 -70.41 -12.66
C ASN A 55 38.14 -71.30 -12.53
N LEU A 56 38.10 -72.17 -11.51
CA LEU A 56 36.99 -73.10 -11.30
C LEU A 56 35.83 -72.42 -10.56
N PRO A 57 34.62 -72.31 -11.16
CA PRO A 57 33.49 -71.61 -10.56
C PRO A 57 33.11 -72.12 -9.16
N GLY A 58 33.26 -73.42 -8.90
CA GLY A 58 32.97 -74.01 -7.59
C GLY A 58 33.93 -73.56 -6.48
N ILE A 59 35.23 -73.40 -6.78
CA ILE A 59 36.22 -72.90 -5.81
C ILE A 59 35.93 -71.44 -5.50
N ILE A 60 35.64 -70.66 -6.56
CA ILE A 60 35.29 -69.25 -6.44
C ILE A 60 34.01 -69.09 -5.58
N ALA A 61 32.99 -69.90 -5.84
CA ALA A 61 31.74 -69.91 -5.07
C ALA A 61 31.98 -70.23 -3.59
N GLY A 62 32.82 -71.23 -3.28
CA GLY A 62 33.23 -71.54 -1.91
C GLY A 62 33.97 -70.39 -1.23
N GLY A 63 34.84 -69.69 -1.96
CA GLY A 63 35.53 -68.49 -1.48
C GLY A 63 34.57 -67.33 -1.17
N ILE A 64 33.59 -67.08 -2.04
CA ILE A 64 32.54 -66.07 -1.79
C ILE A 64 31.72 -66.43 -0.54
N TYR A 65 31.32 -67.70 -0.42
CA TYR A 65 30.58 -68.18 0.75
C TYR A 65 31.36 -67.95 2.04
N GLN A 66 32.64 -68.36 2.08
CA GLN A 66 33.49 -68.17 3.24
C GLN A 66 33.63 -66.69 3.61
N GLU A 67 33.79 -65.83 2.61
CA GLU A 67 33.93 -64.39 2.83
C GLU A 67 32.63 -63.77 3.37
N VAL A 68 31.46 -64.24 2.92
CA VAL A 68 30.16 -63.83 3.50
C VAL A 68 30.09 -64.22 4.97
N GLN A 69 30.46 -65.46 5.32
CA GLN A 69 30.46 -65.92 6.71
C GLN A 69 31.43 -65.12 7.59
N ASP A 70 32.61 -64.79 7.06
CA ASP A 70 33.59 -63.96 7.74
C ASP A 70 33.09 -62.52 7.97
N THR A 71 32.34 -61.97 7.01
CA THR A 71 31.67 -60.67 7.14
C THR A 71 30.59 -60.73 8.21
N ILE A 72 29.71 -61.74 8.21
CA ILE A 72 28.67 -61.91 9.25
C ILE A 72 29.30 -62.00 10.64
N ARG A 73 30.37 -62.80 10.78
CA ARG A 73 31.13 -62.89 12.04
C ARG A 73 31.70 -61.53 12.45
N SER A 74 32.16 -60.72 11.50
CA SER A 74 32.66 -59.37 11.76
C SER A 74 31.57 -58.39 12.19
N LEU A 75 30.30 -58.61 11.80
CA LEU A 75 29.18 -57.78 12.21
C LEU A 75 28.88 -57.83 13.70
N THR A 76 29.32 -58.87 14.41
CA THR A 76 29.17 -58.97 15.88
C THR A 76 29.79 -57.76 16.60
N LYS A 77 30.86 -57.19 16.05
CA LYS A 77 31.51 -55.95 16.54
C LYS A 77 30.61 -54.71 16.45
N PHE A 78 29.59 -54.75 15.62
CA PHE A 78 28.64 -53.67 15.37
C PHE A 78 27.25 -53.95 15.97
N GLY A 79 27.14 -54.91 16.89
CA GLY A 79 25.89 -55.26 17.57
C GLY A 79 25.01 -56.26 16.81
N PHE A 80 25.58 -57.04 15.88
CA PHE A 80 24.87 -58.16 15.28
C PHE A 80 24.76 -59.34 16.26
N GLU A 81 23.55 -59.82 16.47
CA GLU A 81 23.24 -61.04 17.23
C GLU A 81 22.93 -62.19 16.28
N LYS A 82 23.19 -63.43 16.69
CA LYS A 82 23.05 -64.63 15.86
C LYS A 82 21.64 -64.83 15.26
N ASN A 83 20.60 -64.31 15.93
CA ASN A 83 19.21 -64.43 15.49
C ASN A 83 18.73 -63.22 14.67
N ASN A 84 19.59 -62.24 14.41
CA ASN A 84 19.21 -61.08 13.62
C ASN A 84 18.96 -61.48 12.16
N PRO A 85 17.87 -60.99 11.54
CA PRO A 85 17.58 -61.26 10.15
C PRO A 85 18.60 -60.63 9.21
N ILE A 86 19.07 -61.41 8.23
CA ILE A 86 19.97 -60.98 7.17
C ILE A 86 19.28 -61.16 5.81
N ASP A 87 19.26 -60.08 5.04
CA ASP A 87 18.93 -60.08 3.62
C ASP A 87 20.24 -60.03 2.81
N LEU A 88 20.57 -61.12 2.14
CA LEU A 88 21.80 -61.30 1.36
C LEU A 88 21.49 -61.22 -0.14
N CYS A 89 22.25 -60.40 -0.85
CA CYS A 89 22.22 -60.32 -2.31
C CYS A 89 23.62 -60.53 -2.87
N ILE A 90 23.81 -61.52 -3.73
CA ILE A 90 25.09 -61.80 -4.38
C ILE A 90 24.94 -61.58 -5.88
N ILE A 91 25.83 -60.78 -6.49
CA ILE A 91 25.85 -60.44 -7.91
C ILE A 91 27.13 -60.98 -8.53
N VAL A 92 27.02 -62.02 -9.36
CA VAL A 92 28.14 -62.78 -9.93
C VAL A 92 27.82 -63.27 -11.35
N SER A 93 28.82 -63.75 -12.10
CA SER A 93 28.57 -64.38 -13.41
C SER A 93 27.70 -65.64 -13.31
N GLU A 94 27.07 -66.02 -14.43
CA GLU A 94 26.15 -67.16 -14.50
C GLU A 94 26.78 -68.48 -14.01
N ASP A 95 28.03 -68.75 -14.38
CA ASP A 95 28.75 -69.98 -13.98
C ASP A 95 28.95 -70.06 -12.45
N ILE A 96 29.23 -68.92 -11.81
CA ILE A 96 29.41 -68.83 -10.36
C ILE A 96 28.05 -68.90 -9.66
N LYS A 97 27.02 -68.26 -10.22
CA LYS A 97 25.64 -68.34 -9.72
C LYS A 97 25.15 -69.78 -9.67
N ALA A 98 25.38 -70.56 -10.72
CA ALA A 98 25.02 -71.98 -10.73
C ALA A 98 25.70 -72.76 -9.60
N SER A 99 26.99 -72.47 -9.34
CA SER A 99 27.76 -73.10 -8.27
C SER A 99 27.29 -72.67 -6.86
N LEU A 100 27.00 -71.37 -6.66
CA LEU A 100 26.49 -70.83 -5.40
C LEU A 100 25.08 -71.31 -5.07
N SER A 101 24.26 -71.61 -6.08
CA SER A 101 22.88 -72.06 -5.90
C SER A 101 22.77 -73.45 -5.25
N VAL A 102 23.85 -74.23 -5.28
CA VAL A 102 23.93 -75.54 -4.60
C VAL A 102 24.30 -75.39 -3.13
N ILE A 103 24.81 -74.23 -2.71
CA ILE A 103 25.23 -73.97 -1.34
C ILE A 103 24.02 -73.55 -0.50
N ASN A 104 23.81 -74.25 0.63
CA ASN A 104 22.79 -73.88 1.60
C ASN A 104 23.26 -72.71 2.47
N PHE A 105 22.71 -71.54 2.21
CA PHE A 105 22.87 -70.35 3.04
C PHE A 105 21.93 -70.42 4.25
N SER A 106 22.43 -70.03 5.43
CA SER A 106 21.66 -70.01 6.68
C SER A 106 20.83 -68.74 6.87
N GLU A 107 20.96 -67.77 5.97
CA GLU A 107 20.39 -66.44 6.05
C GLU A 107 18.90 -66.41 5.62
N ASN A 108 18.13 -65.47 6.17
CA ASN A 108 16.67 -65.43 6.03
C ASN A 108 16.20 -65.15 4.59
N SER A 109 16.93 -64.33 3.84
CA SER A 109 16.66 -64.15 2.43
C SER A 109 17.97 -64.09 1.65
N VAL A 110 18.07 -64.91 0.61
CA VAL A 110 19.25 -64.97 -0.26
C VAL A 110 18.81 -64.84 -1.70
N ASN A 111 19.29 -63.78 -2.35
CA ASN A 111 19.10 -63.56 -3.78
C ASN A 111 20.45 -63.64 -4.46
N ILE A 112 20.61 -64.57 -5.41
CA ILE A 112 21.80 -64.67 -6.24
C ILE A 112 21.40 -64.25 -7.66
N LEU A 113 22.01 -63.18 -8.14
CA LEU A 113 21.67 -62.53 -9.40
C LEU A 113 22.89 -62.49 -10.32
N THR A 114 22.66 -62.51 -11.62
CA THR A 114 23.67 -62.07 -12.58
C THR A 114 23.69 -60.56 -12.75
N PRO A 115 24.78 -59.97 -13.28
CA PRO A 115 24.77 -58.59 -13.72
C PRO A 115 23.58 -58.31 -14.64
N TYR A 116 23.29 -59.18 -15.61
CA TYR A 116 22.14 -59.00 -16.49
C TYR A 116 20.79 -58.94 -15.75
N GLU A 117 20.53 -59.87 -14.82
CA GLU A 117 19.32 -59.88 -14.00
C GLU A 117 19.20 -58.64 -13.11
N LEU A 118 20.31 -58.19 -12.54
CA LEU A 118 20.38 -56.91 -11.83
C LEU A 118 19.99 -55.74 -12.74
N GLY A 119 20.47 -55.74 -13.98
CA GLY A 119 20.13 -54.75 -15.00
C GLY A 119 18.63 -54.70 -15.28
N LYS A 120 18.01 -55.87 -15.42
CA LYS A 120 16.55 -56.02 -15.58
C LYS A 120 15.78 -55.44 -14.40
N LEU A 121 16.17 -55.78 -13.17
CA LEU A 121 15.55 -55.24 -11.95
C LEU A 121 15.67 -53.72 -11.82
N LEU A 122 16.73 -53.13 -12.37
CA LEU A 122 16.97 -51.68 -12.30
C LEU A 122 16.45 -50.89 -13.51
N GLY A 123 15.86 -51.55 -14.52
CA GLY A 123 15.43 -50.91 -15.76
C GLY A 123 16.60 -50.41 -16.61
N ALA A 124 17.68 -51.20 -16.64
CA ALA A 124 18.96 -50.92 -17.29
C ALA A 124 19.40 -52.06 -18.24
N GLU A 125 18.44 -52.80 -18.82
CA GLU A 125 18.68 -53.97 -19.68
C GLU A 125 19.58 -53.67 -20.88
N LEU A 126 19.51 -52.45 -21.43
CA LEU A 126 20.32 -52.03 -22.58
C LEU A 126 21.78 -51.69 -22.21
N ALA A 127 22.10 -51.60 -20.91
CA ALA A 127 23.44 -51.21 -20.44
C ALA A 127 24.34 -52.43 -20.14
N ILE A 128 23.83 -53.66 -20.25
CA ILE A 128 24.53 -54.89 -19.89
C ILE A 128 24.15 -56.01 -20.87
N SER A 129 25.11 -56.84 -21.24
CA SER A 129 24.86 -58.08 -22.00
C SER A 129 24.63 -59.26 -21.06
N GLU A 130 23.89 -60.28 -21.50
CA GLU A 130 23.71 -61.55 -20.77
C GLU A 130 25.05 -62.26 -20.47
N LYS A 131 26.08 -62.01 -21.30
CA LYS A 131 27.41 -62.61 -21.16
C LYS A 131 28.35 -61.82 -20.25
N ASP A 132 27.91 -60.68 -19.70
CA ASP A 132 28.78 -59.87 -18.86
C ASP A 132 28.96 -60.48 -17.48
N ASN A 133 30.22 -60.62 -17.07
CA ASN A 133 30.60 -61.23 -15.79
C ASN A 133 30.66 -60.24 -14.63
N PHE A 134 30.66 -58.94 -14.91
CA PHE A 134 30.92 -57.89 -13.93
C PHE A 134 29.82 -56.83 -13.94
N CYS A 135 29.56 -56.23 -12.79
CA CYS A 135 28.48 -55.27 -12.61
C CYS A 135 28.90 -53.79 -12.73
N ASP A 136 30.17 -53.49 -13.06
CA ASP A 136 30.70 -52.12 -13.12
C ASP A 136 29.84 -51.21 -14.02
N THR A 137 29.45 -51.70 -15.20
CA THR A 137 28.64 -50.92 -16.16
C THR A 137 27.27 -50.56 -15.59
N ILE A 138 26.60 -51.50 -14.92
CA ILE A 138 25.28 -51.25 -14.31
C ILE A 138 25.41 -50.31 -13.12
N ILE A 139 26.42 -50.53 -12.26
CA ILE A 139 26.63 -49.65 -11.11
C ILE A 139 26.88 -48.23 -11.60
N LEU A 140 27.72 -48.05 -12.62
CA LEU A 140 28.00 -46.76 -13.22
C LEU A 140 26.74 -46.13 -13.83
N PHE A 141 25.99 -46.88 -14.64
CA PHE A 141 24.75 -46.40 -15.26
C PHE A 141 23.70 -46.00 -14.21
N HIS A 142 23.52 -46.81 -13.18
CA HIS A 142 22.62 -46.50 -12.06
C HIS A 142 23.10 -45.27 -11.29
N SER A 143 24.40 -45.06 -11.17
CA SER A 143 24.97 -43.88 -10.50
C SER A 143 24.77 -42.59 -11.29
N PHE A 144 24.76 -42.64 -12.62
CA PHE A 144 24.42 -41.48 -13.46
C PHE A 144 22.94 -41.12 -13.41
N LYS A 145 22.05 -42.12 -13.34
CA LYS A 145 20.60 -41.88 -13.24
C LYS A 145 20.17 -41.32 -11.89
N ASN A 146 20.90 -41.60 -10.82
CA ASN A 146 20.55 -41.19 -9.47
C ASN A 146 21.42 -40.03 -8.99
N LYS A 147 20.89 -39.24 -8.05
CA LYS A 147 21.66 -38.16 -7.43
C LYS A 147 22.87 -38.75 -6.69
N LEU A 148 24.06 -38.21 -6.95
CA LEU A 148 25.28 -38.56 -6.22
C LEU A 148 25.04 -38.42 -4.71
N ALA A 149 25.21 -39.50 -3.97
CA ALA A 149 24.87 -39.55 -2.54
C ALA A 149 25.82 -38.71 -1.67
N ALA A 150 27.06 -38.47 -2.12
CA ALA A 150 27.99 -37.57 -1.45
C ALA A 150 28.80 -36.81 -2.50
N ILE A 151 28.65 -35.48 -2.52
CA ILE A 151 29.51 -34.60 -3.30
C ILE A 151 30.52 -34.02 -2.32
N PHE A 152 31.77 -34.48 -2.39
CA PHE A 152 32.86 -33.89 -1.64
C PHE A 152 33.35 -32.67 -2.40
N ASN A 153 32.84 -31.50 -1.99
CA ASN A 153 33.33 -30.24 -2.52
C ASN A 153 34.61 -29.84 -1.76
N THR A 154 35.74 -29.86 -2.46
CA THR A 154 36.88 -29.01 -2.11
C THR A 154 36.52 -27.56 -2.39
N LYS A 155 37.32 -26.60 -1.90
CA LYS A 155 37.09 -25.18 -2.16
C LYS A 155 37.08 -24.89 -3.67
N GLU A 156 38.03 -25.46 -4.38
CA GLU A 156 38.25 -25.30 -5.82
C GLU A 156 37.11 -25.91 -6.63
N THR A 157 36.65 -27.12 -6.25
CA THR A 157 35.54 -27.78 -6.95
C THR A 157 34.21 -27.08 -6.71
N LYS A 158 34.01 -26.46 -5.53
CA LYS A 158 32.84 -25.61 -5.27
C LYS A 158 32.83 -24.36 -6.14
N GLU A 159 33.97 -23.66 -6.24
CA GLU A 159 34.13 -22.48 -7.09
C GLU A 159 33.92 -22.83 -8.57
N PHE A 160 34.52 -23.93 -9.03
CA PHE A 160 34.32 -24.43 -10.39
C PHE A 160 32.86 -24.81 -10.66
N TYR A 161 32.19 -25.49 -9.72
CA TYR A 161 30.78 -25.84 -9.87
C TYR A 161 29.90 -24.61 -9.97
N LEU A 162 30.13 -23.59 -9.12
CA LEU A 162 29.37 -22.34 -9.17
C LEU A 162 29.60 -21.61 -10.49
N PHE A 163 30.86 -21.50 -10.93
CA PHE A 163 31.19 -20.91 -12.22
C PHE A 163 30.52 -21.64 -13.37
N ASN A 164 30.62 -22.97 -13.41
CA ASN A 164 30.05 -23.78 -14.48
C ASN A 164 28.52 -23.72 -14.47
N TYR A 165 27.90 -23.72 -13.29
CA TYR A 165 26.46 -23.53 -13.13
C TYR A 165 26.00 -22.17 -13.69
N LEU A 166 26.72 -21.09 -13.36
CA LEU A 166 26.44 -19.75 -13.88
C LEU A 166 26.68 -19.68 -15.38
N TYR A 167 27.73 -20.31 -15.91
CA TYR A 167 28.04 -20.33 -17.34
C TYR A 167 26.98 -21.08 -18.16
N LEU A 168 26.65 -22.31 -17.75
CA LEU A 168 25.63 -23.14 -18.42
C LEU A 168 24.23 -22.53 -18.35
N ASN A 169 23.89 -21.88 -17.23
CA ASN A 169 22.58 -21.24 -17.06
C ASN A 169 22.58 -19.74 -17.39
N SER A 170 23.73 -19.17 -17.79
CA SER A 170 23.89 -17.76 -18.16
C SER A 170 22.80 -17.24 -19.09
N PRO A 171 22.45 -17.92 -20.21
CA PRO A 171 21.40 -17.42 -21.09
C PRO A 171 20.02 -17.38 -20.40
N ARG A 172 19.71 -18.33 -19.51
CA ARG A 172 18.44 -18.33 -18.76
C ARG A 172 18.41 -17.21 -17.72
N ILE A 173 19.51 -17.04 -16.99
CA ILE A 173 19.66 -15.99 -15.97
C ILE A 173 19.56 -14.61 -16.63
N PHE A 174 20.19 -14.42 -17.78
CA PHE A 174 20.11 -13.17 -18.56
C PHE A 174 18.67 -12.86 -18.98
N LEU A 175 17.90 -13.85 -19.45
CA LEU A 175 16.49 -13.65 -19.80
C LEU A 175 15.65 -13.22 -18.59
N TYR A 176 15.85 -13.83 -17.42
CA TYR A 176 15.17 -13.40 -16.19
C TYR A 176 15.54 -11.96 -15.82
N PHE A 177 16.82 -11.62 -15.91
CA PHE A 177 17.28 -10.27 -15.60
C PHE A 177 16.70 -9.22 -16.56
N ALA A 178 16.66 -9.53 -17.86
CA ALA A 178 16.03 -8.68 -18.86
C ALA A 178 14.54 -8.48 -18.58
N LEU A 179 13.82 -9.56 -18.20
CA LEU A 179 12.41 -9.48 -17.86
C LEU A 179 12.15 -8.61 -16.62
N VAL A 180 12.99 -8.73 -15.58
CA VAL A 180 12.93 -7.85 -14.40
C VAL A 180 13.17 -6.39 -14.78
N LEU A 181 14.16 -6.12 -15.62
CA LEU A 181 14.42 -4.75 -16.10
C LEU A 181 13.24 -4.17 -16.88
N VAL A 182 12.55 -4.97 -17.70
CA VAL A 182 11.35 -4.53 -18.42
C VAL A 182 10.24 -4.16 -17.43
N ILE A 183 10.00 -4.99 -16.40
CA ILE A 183 8.99 -4.71 -15.38
C ILE A 183 9.30 -3.44 -14.58
N ILE A 184 10.57 -3.23 -14.20
CA ILE A 184 10.97 -2.01 -13.49
C ILE A 184 10.75 -0.77 -14.37
N ASN A 185 11.12 -0.85 -15.66
CA ASN A 185 10.93 0.26 -16.58
C ASN A 185 9.45 0.59 -16.80
N THR A 186 8.57 -0.41 -16.94
CA THR A 186 7.14 -0.16 -17.12
C THR A 186 6.51 0.48 -15.87
N LEU A 187 6.91 0.04 -14.66
CA LEU A 187 6.46 0.66 -13.41
C LEU A 187 6.92 2.11 -13.27
N CYS A 188 8.18 2.41 -13.63
CA CYS A 188 8.70 3.78 -13.65
C CYS A 188 7.92 4.67 -14.64
N LEU A 189 7.63 4.16 -15.86
CA LEU A 189 6.86 4.90 -16.85
C LEU A 189 5.43 5.19 -16.39
N LEU A 190 4.77 4.21 -15.75
CA LEU A 190 3.42 4.41 -15.19
C LEU A 190 3.41 5.48 -14.09
N ASN A 191 4.42 5.47 -13.21
CA ASN A 191 4.55 6.47 -12.15
C ASN A 191 4.79 7.88 -12.73
N LEU A 192 5.65 8.00 -13.74
CA LEU A 192 5.87 9.26 -14.45
C LEU A 192 4.58 9.78 -15.09
N TYR A 193 3.83 8.92 -15.79
CA TYR A 193 2.56 9.30 -16.40
C TYR A 193 1.54 9.81 -15.37
N SER A 194 1.42 9.14 -14.22
CA SER A 194 0.57 9.60 -13.12
C SER A 194 0.98 10.98 -12.61
N ASN A 195 2.28 11.22 -12.44
CA ASN A 195 2.79 12.51 -11.97
C ASN A 195 2.53 13.64 -12.97
N PHE A 196 2.63 13.37 -14.27
CA PHE A 196 2.25 14.36 -15.30
C PHE A 196 0.76 14.72 -15.22
N ASN A 197 -0.13 13.74 -15.06
CA ASN A 197 -1.56 14.01 -14.90
C ASN A 197 -1.87 14.85 -13.65
N VAL A 198 -1.16 14.62 -12.54
CA VAL A 198 -1.29 15.44 -11.34
C VAL A 198 -0.79 16.86 -11.58
N ALA A 199 0.34 17.04 -12.26
CA ALA A 199 0.87 18.35 -12.62
C ALA A 199 -0.09 19.14 -13.52
N ASP A 200 -0.68 18.50 -14.53
CA ASP A 200 -1.66 19.11 -15.42
C ASP A 200 -2.92 19.54 -14.67
N ASN A 201 -3.44 18.69 -13.77
CA ASN A 201 -4.57 19.01 -12.91
C ASN A 201 -4.27 20.19 -11.97
N LEU A 202 -3.07 20.25 -11.41
CA LEU A 202 -2.64 21.37 -10.56
C LEU A 202 -2.54 22.68 -11.35
N SER A 203 -1.99 22.62 -12.57
CA SER A 203 -1.92 23.76 -13.49
C SER A 203 -3.32 24.26 -13.88
N ALA A 204 -4.24 23.36 -14.22
CA ALA A 204 -5.63 23.70 -14.52
C ALA A 204 -6.34 24.35 -13.31
N LYS A 205 -6.10 23.83 -12.10
CA LYS A 205 -6.64 24.39 -10.86
C LYS A 205 -6.07 25.78 -10.57
N GLN A 206 -4.76 25.97 -10.76
CA GLN A 206 -4.12 27.28 -10.63
C GLN A 206 -4.72 28.31 -11.59
N ASN A 207 -4.91 27.95 -12.86
CA ASN A 207 -5.53 28.82 -13.86
C ASN A 207 -6.98 29.18 -13.48
N THR A 208 -7.73 28.21 -12.95
CA THR A 208 -9.10 28.43 -12.49
C THR A 208 -9.16 29.40 -11.31
N LEU A 209 -8.29 29.23 -10.30
CA LEU A 209 -8.20 30.16 -9.17
C LEU A 209 -7.78 31.56 -9.61
N ASN A 210 -6.80 31.68 -10.51
CA ASN A 210 -6.39 32.98 -11.05
C ASN A 210 -7.55 33.67 -11.77
N ASN A 211 -8.34 32.93 -12.56
CA ASN A 211 -9.53 33.46 -13.21
C ASN A 211 -10.63 33.87 -12.22
N GLN A 212 -10.79 33.17 -11.10
CA GLN A 212 -11.71 33.58 -10.04
C GLN A 212 -11.23 34.85 -9.34
N LEU A 213 -9.93 34.96 -9.07
CA LEU A 213 -9.33 36.12 -8.43
C LEU A 213 -9.42 37.37 -9.32
N THR A 214 -9.21 37.24 -10.63
CA THR A 214 -9.40 38.35 -11.58
C THR A 214 -10.86 38.80 -11.64
N LYS A 215 -11.82 37.87 -11.67
CA LYS A 215 -13.25 38.20 -11.60
C LYS A 215 -13.63 38.91 -10.30
N LEU A 216 -13.11 38.45 -9.15
CA LEU A 216 -13.34 39.09 -7.86
C LEU A 216 -12.76 40.50 -7.84
N SER A 217 -11.52 40.69 -8.33
CA SER A 217 -10.88 42.00 -8.45
C SER A 217 -11.69 42.96 -9.34
N GLN A 218 -12.20 42.46 -10.48
CA GLN A 218 -13.09 43.24 -11.34
C GLN A 218 -14.39 43.62 -10.62
N SER A 219 -15.04 42.67 -9.94
CA SER A 219 -16.28 42.94 -9.19
C SER A 219 -16.08 43.94 -8.05
N TYR A 220 -14.93 43.88 -7.37
CA TYR A 220 -14.57 44.82 -6.32
C TYR A 220 -14.35 46.24 -6.89
N ASN A 221 -13.66 46.35 -8.02
CA ASN A 221 -13.46 47.64 -8.69
C ASN A 221 -14.78 48.25 -9.17
N VAL A 222 -15.70 47.44 -9.73
CA VAL A 222 -17.04 47.91 -10.13
C VAL A 222 -17.82 48.42 -8.91
N LYS A 223 -17.86 47.66 -7.81
CA LYS A 223 -18.55 48.07 -6.59
C LYS A 223 -17.99 49.37 -6.00
N LYS A 224 -16.66 49.53 -6.02
CA LYS A 224 -16.00 50.78 -5.57
C LYS A 224 -16.39 51.98 -6.44
N ILE A 225 -16.58 51.78 -7.75
CA ILE A 225 -17.04 52.83 -8.66
C ILE A 225 -18.50 53.20 -8.34
N ASP A 226 -19.37 52.23 -8.10
CA ASP A 226 -20.78 52.48 -7.73
C ASP A 226 -20.88 53.29 -6.43
N GLU A 227 -20.10 52.95 -5.40
CA GLU A 227 -20.05 53.70 -4.13
C GLU A 227 -19.61 55.17 -4.32
N ILE A 228 -18.69 55.43 -5.27
CA ILE A 228 -18.26 56.80 -5.61
C ILE A 228 -19.40 57.57 -6.30
N TYR A 229 -20.15 56.93 -7.19
CA TYR A 229 -21.30 57.55 -7.85
C TYR A 229 -22.43 57.89 -6.88
N ASP A 230 -22.74 57.00 -5.94
CA ASP A 230 -23.73 57.25 -4.89
C ASP A 230 -23.33 58.44 -4.01
N PHE A 231 -22.05 58.53 -3.64
CA PHE A 231 -21.53 59.68 -2.89
C PHE A 231 -21.67 61.00 -3.67
N ILE A 232 -21.31 61.01 -4.97
CA ILE A 232 -21.48 62.19 -5.83
C ILE A 232 -22.96 62.58 -5.94
N ASN A 233 -23.85 61.61 -6.06
CA ASN A 233 -25.28 61.86 -6.20
C ASN A 233 -25.88 62.48 -4.92
N ILE A 234 -25.54 61.93 -3.75
CA ILE A 234 -25.93 62.48 -2.44
C ILE A 234 -25.39 63.91 -2.30
N ASN A 235 -24.13 64.15 -2.65
CA ASN A 235 -23.52 65.47 -2.53
C ASN A 235 -24.15 66.49 -3.49
N ASN A 236 -24.57 66.07 -4.69
CA ASN A 236 -25.33 66.89 -5.63
C ASN A 236 -26.75 67.20 -5.15
N ILE A 237 -27.40 66.28 -4.44
CA ILE A 237 -28.71 66.53 -3.80
C ILE A 237 -28.53 67.55 -2.67
N LEU A 238 -27.50 67.36 -1.83
CA LEU A 238 -27.20 68.27 -0.72
C LEU A 238 -26.77 69.66 -1.20
N SER A 239 -26.03 69.77 -2.30
CA SER A 239 -25.61 71.07 -2.86
C SER A 239 -26.75 71.86 -3.51
N LYS A 240 -27.83 71.18 -3.95
CA LYS A 240 -29.05 71.84 -4.46
C LYS A 240 -29.97 72.36 -3.36
N ILE A 241 -29.83 71.87 -2.13
CA ILE A 241 -30.60 72.34 -0.97
C ILE A 241 -29.77 73.46 -0.31
N GLU A 242 -29.91 74.69 -0.82
CA GLU A 242 -29.16 75.86 -0.32
C GLU A 242 -29.59 76.32 1.09
N TYR A 243 -30.57 75.67 1.72
CA TYR A 243 -31.12 76.08 3.00
C TYR A 243 -31.40 74.92 3.95
N SER A 244 -30.91 75.06 5.20
CA SER A 244 -31.00 74.03 6.22
C SER A 244 -32.11 74.32 7.24
N PRO A 245 -33.09 73.41 7.43
CA PRO A 245 -34.17 73.56 8.40
C PRO A 245 -33.68 73.54 9.87
N LEU A 246 -32.40 73.22 10.10
CA LEU A 246 -31.75 73.24 11.41
C LEU A 246 -31.79 74.63 12.07
N THR A 247 -31.82 75.71 11.28
CA THR A 247 -31.88 77.07 11.80
C THR A 247 -33.25 77.37 12.42
N GLN A 248 -34.35 76.99 11.76
CA GLN A 248 -35.70 77.15 12.34
C GLN A 248 -35.89 76.29 13.58
N VAL A 249 -35.39 75.05 13.59
CA VAL A 249 -35.50 74.17 14.77
C VAL A 249 -34.84 74.82 16.01
N LYS A 250 -33.69 75.47 15.85
CA LYS A 250 -33.02 76.21 16.94
C LYS A 250 -33.84 77.39 17.45
N TYR A 251 -34.57 78.08 16.59
CA TYR A 251 -35.42 79.20 17.03
C TYR A 251 -36.68 78.72 17.75
N VAL A 252 -37.27 77.60 17.33
CA VAL A 252 -38.42 77.01 18.02
C VAL A 252 -38.04 76.58 19.45
N GLU A 253 -36.81 76.15 19.68
CA GLU A 253 -36.33 75.87 21.04
C GLU A 253 -36.35 77.10 21.96
N LYS A 254 -36.06 78.30 21.43
CA LYS A 254 -36.13 79.56 22.18
C LYS A 254 -37.56 80.00 22.51
N LEU A 255 -38.58 79.40 21.89
CA LEU A 255 -39.99 79.69 22.14
C LEU A 255 -40.59 78.91 23.32
N LYS A 256 -39.80 78.08 24.03
CA LYS A 256 -40.27 77.31 25.19
C LYS A 256 -40.85 78.24 26.29
N ILE A 257 -42.16 78.13 26.53
CA ILE A 257 -42.87 78.82 27.61
C ILE A 257 -43.50 77.76 28.53
N PRO A 258 -43.38 77.89 29.87
CA PRO A 258 -43.99 76.94 30.80
C PRO A 258 -45.52 76.82 30.59
N GLY A 259 -45.99 75.61 30.29
CA GLY A 259 -47.40 75.29 30.06
C GLY A 259 -47.86 75.35 28.60
N ILE A 260 -46.93 75.51 27.63
CA ILE A 260 -47.18 75.41 26.18
C ILE A 260 -46.28 74.30 25.61
N GLU A 261 -46.85 73.35 24.88
CA GLU A 261 -46.12 72.25 24.22
C GLU A 261 -46.21 72.36 22.70
N LEU A 262 -45.08 72.22 22.00
CA LEU A 262 -45.05 72.12 20.54
C LEU A 262 -45.45 70.70 20.13
N ARG A 263 -46.50 70.56 19.32
CA ARG A 263 -47.01 69.26 18.86
C ARG A 263 -46.47 68.86 17.49
N SER A 264 -46.34 69.81 16.58
CA SER A 264 -45.81 69.55 15.25
C SER A 264 -44.99 70.72 14.73
N PHE A 265 -43.99 70.35 13.95
CA PHE A 265 -43.15 71.24 13.16
C PHE A 265 -43.21 70.73 11.73
N GLU A 266 -43.80 71.51 10.84
CA GLU A 266 -43.85 71.21 9.41
C GLU A 266 -43.21 72.36 8.65
N TRP A 267 -42.37 72.05 7.68
CA TRP A 267 -41.76 73.03 6.80
C TRP A 267 -42.00 72.62 5.35
N ASN A 268 -42.29 73.59 4.51
CA ASN A 268 -42.51 73.38 3.10
C ASN A 268 -41.77 74.46 2.30
N TYR A 269 -40.99 74.03 1.30
CA TYR A 269 -40.30 74.93 0.39
C TYR A 269 -41.10 75.09 -0.90
N ASN A 270 -41.46 76.33 -1.23
CA ASN A 270 -42.14 76.63 -2.48
C ASN A 270 -41.12 77.13 -3.51
N GLU A 271 -40.69 76.22 -4.40
CA GLU A 271 -39.74 76.51 -5.49
C GLU A 271 -40.16 77.68 -6.39
N ALA A 272 -41.46 77.90 -6.60
CA ALA A 272 -41.95 78.93 -7.51
C ALA A 272 -41.86 80.36 -6.93
N LYS A 273 -41.76 80.49 -5.61
CA LYS A 273 -41.75 81.79 -4.91
C LYS A 273 -40.49 82.02 -4.08
N SER A 274 -39.54 81.09 -4.10
CA SER A 274 -38.36 81.08 -3.22
C SER A 274 -38.74 81.38 -1.77
N TYR A 275 -39.79 80.72 -1.29
CA TYR A 275 -40.42 81.03 -0.01
C TYR A 275 -40.57 79.78 0.83
N ILE A 276 -40.11 79.83 2.07
CA ILE A 276 -40.26 78.75 3.04
C ILE A 276 -41.44 79.09 3.94
N THR A 277 -42.37 78.15 4.06
CA THR A 277 -43.47 78.23 5.02
C THR A 277 -43.22 77.24 6.14
N THR A 278 -43.07 77.74 7.36
CA THR A 278 -42.95 76.91 8.57
C THR A 278 -44.25 76.99 9.35
N THR A 279 -44.87 75.84 9.59
CA THR A 279 -46.11 75.72 10.37
C THR A 279 -45.79 75.08 11.73
N LEU A 280 -46.05 75.82 12.79
CA LEU A 280 -45.86 75.38 14.18
C LEU A 280 -47.21 75.23 14.86
N LYS A 281 -47.46 74.08 15.48
CA LYS A 281 -48.68 73.85 16.26
C LYS A 281 -48.37 73.75 17.74
N PHE A 282 -48.95 74.66 18.52
CA PHE A 282 -48.77 74.72 19.98
C PHE A 282 -50.04 74.27 20.70
N ASN A 283 -49.89 73.52 21.79
CA ASN A 283 -50.96 73.10 22.67
C ASN A 283 -50.81 73.75 24.05
N PHE A 284 -51.91 74.29 24.59
CA PHE A 284 -51.92 74.99 25.89
C PHE A 284 -52.47 74.07 26.99
N GLN A 285 -51.73 73.93 28.09
CA GLN A 285 -52.17 73.12 29.25
C GLN A 285 -53.27 73.84 30.06
N SER A 286 -54.40 73.16 30.28
CA SER A 286 -55.54 73.68 31.05
C SER A 286 -55.20 73.89 32.53
N GLY A 287 -55.41 75.11 33.05
CA GLY A 287 -55.26 75.43 34.48
C GLY A 287 -54.50 76.71 34.84
N LYS A 288 -53.85 77.39 33.87
CA LYS A 288 -53.24 78.72 34.05
C LYS A 288 -53.84 79.73 33.07
N ASN A 289 -53.74 81.02 33.36
CA ASN A 289 -54.35 82.11 32.58
C ASN A 289 -53.91 82.06 31.10
N ILE A 290 -54.72 81.40 30.26
CA ILE A 290 -54.42 81.12 28.84
C ILE A 290 -54.15 82.40 28.06
N SER A 291 -54.89 83.48 28.39
CA SER A 291 -54.69 84.80 27.78
C SER A 291 -53.28 85.34 28.04
N HIS A 292 -52.74 85.17 29.25
CA HIS A 292 -51.37 85.59 29.57
C HIS A 292 -50.32 84.72 28.87
N GLN A 293 -50.56 83.42 28.72
CA GLN A 293 -49.66 82.52 27.97
C GLN A 293 -49.65 82.84 26.46
N TYR A 294 -50.81 83.15 25.89
CA TYR A 294 -50.95 83.56 24.50
C TYR A 294 -50.21 84.87 24.21
N GLU A 295 -50.41 85.91 25.02
CA GLU A 295 -49.70 87.19 24.85
C GLU A 295 -48.19 87.04 24.99
N LYS A 296 -47.73 86.16 25.90
CA LYS A 296 -46.29 85.86 26.04
C LYS A 296 -45.72 85.09 24.85
N LEU A 297 -46.46 84.13 24.30
CA LEU A 297 -46.07 83.42 23.07
C LEU A 297 -46.01 84.38 21.88
N ARG A 298 -47.04 85.22 21.72
CA ARG A 298 -47.11 86.25 20.68
C ARG A 298 -45.94 87.23 20.77
N LYS A 299 -45.60 87.67 21.98
CA LYS A 299 -44.42 88.53 22.21
C LYS A 299 -43.12 87.81 21.85
N ASN A 300 -42.92 86.58 22.29
CA ASN A 300 -41.71 85.81 21.97
C ASN A 300 -41.58 85.49 20.47
N LEU A 301 -42.69 85.26 19.78
CA LEU A 301 -42.71 85.09 18.33
C LEU A 301 -42.30 86.39 17.64
N ASN A 302 -42.96 87.51 17.97
CA ASN A 302 -42.63 88.80 17.37
C ASN A 302 -41.19 89.26 17.69
N ASP A 303 -40.67 88.99 18.89
CA ASP A 303 -39.32 89.39 19.28
C ASP A 303 -38.23 88.55 18.60
N ASN A 304 -38.44 87.24 18.43
CA ASN A 304 -37.46 86.35 17.82
C ASN A 304 -37.54 86.31 16.29
N PHE A 305 -38.69 86.68 15.71
CA PHE A 305 -38.96 86.57 14.27
C PHE A 305 -39.34 87.91 13.62
N ARG A 306 -38.78 89.03 14.10
CA ARG A 306 -39.10 90.41 13.65
C ARG A 306 -39.05 90.67 12.13
N THR A 307 -38.28 89.87 11.40
CA THR A 307 -38.06 90.00 9.95
C THR A 307 -38.92 89.05 9.11
N TYR A 308 -39.79 88.27 9.73
CA TYR A 308 -40.59 87.22 9.08
C TYR A 308 -42.08 87.58 9.06
N ASP A 309 -42.79 87.09 8.05
CA ASP A 309 -44.24 87.22 7.98
C ASP A 309 -44.88 86.19 8.91
N ILE A 310 -45.33 86.63 10.09
CA ILE A 310 -45.93 85.74 11.10
C ILE A 310 -47.45 85.87 11.05
N ASN A 311 -48.15 84.77 10.79
CA ASN A 311 -49.59 84.67 10.93
C ASN A 311 -49.94 83.76 12.12
N ILE A 312 -50.61 84.32 13.13
CA ILE A 312 -51.01 83.61 14.35
C ILE A 312 -52.53 83.49 14.34
N SER A 313 -53.04 82.26 14.40
CA SER A 313 -54.48 82.02 14.53
C SER A 313 -55.06 82.66 15.81
N SER A 314 -56.24 83.26 15.71
CA SER A 314 -56.90 83.98 16.81
C SER A 314 -57.39 83.04 17.91
N LEU A 315 -57.25 83.44 19.18
CA LEU A 315 -57.74 82.68 20.32
C LEU A 315 -59.28 82.54 20.28
N LEU A 316 -59.78 81.32 20.10
CA LEU A 316 -61.22 81.03 20.16
C LEU A 316 -61.71 81.19 21.62
N ALA A 317 -62.69 82.07 21.83
CA ALA A 317 -63.28 82.34 23.13
C ALA A 317 -64.23 81.20 23.55
N ALA A 318 -63.68 80.10 24.09
CA ALA A 318 -64.48 79.12 24.81
C ALA A 318 -63.65 78.44 25.92
N LYS A 319 -64.26 78.36 27.10
CA LYS A 319 -63.70 77.82 28.35
C LYS A 319 -63.31 76.34 28.23
N GLU A 320 -62.21 76.01 28.90
CA GLU A 320 -61.86 74.69 29.41
C GLU A 320 -61.79 73.53 28.40
N GLN A 321 -60.89 73.64 27.42
CA GLN A 321 -60.26 72.48 26.79
C GLN A 321 -58.95 72.90 26.09
N ASN A 322 -58.03 71.93 25.94
CA ASN A 322 -56.73 72.08 25.29
C ASN A 322 -56.86 72.84 23.97
N LEU A 323 -56.40 74.10 23.95
CA LEU A 323 -56.43 74.96 22.77
C LEU A 323 -55.18 74.70 21.93
N SER A 324 -55.38 74.47 20.63
CA SER A 324 -54.30 74.42 19.64
C SER A 324 -54.22 75.73 18.88
N ILE A 325 -53.02 76.29 18.76
CA ILE A 325 -52.77 77.48 17.97
C ILE A 325 -51.75 77.15 16.89
N ASP A 326 -52.14 77.41 15.66
CA ASP A 326 -51.31 77.29 14.48
C ASP A 326 -50.63 78.64 14.23
N VAL A 327 -49.31 78.60 14.07
CA VAL A 327 -48.45 79.74 13.75
C VAL A 327 -47.77 79.43 12.43
N GLU A 328 -48.05 80.24 11.42
CA GLU A 328 -47.34 80.20 10.14
C GLU A 328 -46.27 81.28 10.14
N ILE A 329 -45.05 80.89 9.83
CA ILE A 329 -43.90 81.78 9.66
C ILE A 329 -43.45 81.67 8.22
N GLY A 330 -43.54 82.78 7.51
CA GLY A 330 -43.07 82.92 6.14
C GLY A 330 -41.71 83.59 6.07
N GLU A 331 -40.78 82.95 5.36
CA GLU A 331 -39.42 83.44 5.10
C GLU A 331 -39.17 83.50 3.59
N ALA A 332 -38.92 84.72 3.10
CA ALA A 332 -38.40 84.92 1.74
C ALA A 332 -36.91 84.61 1.71
N MET A 333 -36.47 83.83 0.72
CA MET A 333 -35.07 83.51 0.47
C MET A 333 -34.41 84.50 -0.48
#